data_AF-A0AAU4ED46-F1
#
_entry.id   AF-A0AAU4ED46-F1
#
_cell.length_a   1.000
_cell.length_b   1.000
_cell.length_c   1.000
_cell.angle_alpha   90.00
_cell.angle_beta   90.00
_cell.angle_gamma   90.00
#
_symmetry.space_group_name_H-M   'P 1'
#
loop_
_entity.id
_entity.type
_entity.pdbx_description
1 polymer ?
#
loop_
_entity_poly.entity_id
_entity_poly.type
_entity_poly.pdbx_seq_one_letter_code
_entity_poly.pdbx_strand_id
1 'polypeptide(L)'
;MRRFLAVSTAVLAGLALLTTSGGANPESAVPALAQQSVGGWAGTWAAAPAAGVANTPDGYPGYSIRNVVHTSVGGGRARIHLSNAFGATAVTFGHVTVAVEATGADAVPGTLRSLTFGGAPSVVVPNGAEVLSDPVNLRIPADANLLVTTYVPTKSGPVTYHPAASQTSYFTRAGDFTASESGAPYTEQTSVWHYVSGVDVQGGAEATVVTLGDSITDGVGSTAGANHRWPDYLADRLHGRFGVQNAGISANRLLLDVPGSGAGQNALSRFDRDVLGVGGVRTLIVLEGINDIQQDPHQTDPNAITSAYRQLVAQAHARGIRVLGGTLTPFKGWGVYDETLEATRTAVNQFIRTSNVFDAVVDFDAAVRDPADPLRMLPAYDSGDHLHPGDAGYERMAAAVRLDRL
;
A
#
# COMPACT_ATOMS: atom_id res chain seq x y z
N MET A 1 20.93 57.19 -45.34
CA MET A 1 21.32 58.47 -44.73
C MET A 1 21.89 58.20 -43.34
N ARG A 2 23.11 58.71 -43.09
CA ARG A 2 23.85 59.00 -41.83
C ARG A 2 23.48 58.19 -40.55
N ARG A 3 24.33 57.29 -40.04
CA ARG A 3 25.59 57.47 -39.24
C ARG A 3 25.41 58.09 -37.83
N PHE A 4 25.85 57.31 -36.84
CA PHE A 4 26.70 57.65 -35.69
C PHE A 4 26.12 58.02 -34.30
N LEU A 5 26.72 57.32 -33.32
CA LEU A 5 27.35 57.78 -32.06
C LEU A 5 26.68 57.39 -30.72
N ALA A 6 27.54 56.83 -29.87
CA ALA A 6 27.36 56.47 -28.47
C ALA A 6 27.75 57.63 -27.53
N VAL A 7 27.63 57.37 -26.22
CA VAL A 7 28.53 57.76 -25.09
C VAL A 7 27.84 58.54 -23.94
N SER A 8 27.78 57.85 -22.78
CA SER A 8 28.04 58.30 -21.38
C SER A 8 27.07 59.28 -20.67
N THR A 9 26.92 59.37 -19.33
CA THR A 9 27.46 58.72 -18.11
C THR A 9 26.65 59.29 -16.94
N ALA A 10 26.40 58.54 -15.86
CA ALA A 10 26.48 59.11 -14.50
C ALA A 10 26.69 57.99 -13.47
N VAL A 11 27.80 58.13 -12.76
CA VAL A 11 28.29 57.34 -11.63
C VAL A 11 27.69 57.91 -10.34
N LEU A 12 27.32 57.06 -9.40
CA LEU A 12 27.34 57.42 -7.99
C LEU A 12 27.84 56.20 -7.19
N ALA A 13 29.06 56.36 -6.69
CA ALA A 13 29.72 55.45 -5.77
C ALA A 13 29.24 55.79 -4.34
N GLY A 14 28.91 54.74 -3.58
CA GLY A 14 28.79 54.79 -2.13
C GLY A 14 29.46 53.54 -1.56
N LEU A 15 30.66 53.72 -1.00
CA LEU A 15 31.44 52.70 -0.32
C LEU A 15 31.16 52.76 1.19
N ALA A 16 31.48 51.64 1.87
CA ALA A 16 31.60 51.40 3.33
C ALA A 16 30.39 50.67 3.95
N LEU A 17 30.50 49.61 4.75
CA LEU A 17 31.64 48.98 5.45
C LEU A 17 31.47 47.44 5.46
N LEU A 18 32.60 46.73 5.51
CA LEU A 18 32.66 45.34 5.94
C LEU A 18 32.42 45.25 7.46
N THR A 19 31.45 44.45 7.87
CA THR A 19 31.40 43.83 9.20
C THR A 19 31.27 42.32 9.02
N THR A 20 32.34 41.60 9.34
CA THR A 20 32.35 40.14 9.50
C THR A 20 31.83 39.79 10.89
N SER A 21 30.71 39.08 10.97
CA SER A 21 30.36 38.30 12.16
C SER A 21 29.34 37.21 11.83
N GLY A 22 29.82 35.96 11.79
CA GLY A 22 29.22 34.76 12.37
C GLY A 22 27.77 34.38 12.07
N GLY A 23 27.61 33.15 11.57
CA GLY A 23 26.61 32.23 12.10
C GLY A 23 25.45 31.85 11.18
N ALA A 24 25.29 30.52 11.04
CA ALA A 24 24.16 29.77 10.53
C ALA A 24 23.95 29.73 9.00
N ASN A 25 24.23 28.55 8.42
CA ASN A 25 23.61 28.09 7.18
C ASN A 25 22.08 28.23 7.30
N PRO A 26 21.37 28.85 6.34
CA PRO A 26 19.95 28.61 6.22
C PRO A 26 19.79 27.20 5.66
N GLU A 27 19.41 26.26 6.53
CA GLU A 27 18.69 25.07 6.09
C GLU A 27 17.55 25.54 5.19
N SER A 28 17.60 25.14 3.93
CA SER A 28 16.56 25.38 2.93
C SER A 28 15.28 24.70 3.41
N ALA A 29 14.46 25.43 4.18
CA ALA A 29 13.12 25.03 4.54
C ALA A 29 12.30 24.95 3.25
N VAL A 30 12.09 23.72 2.77
CA VAL A 30 11.17 23.44 1.67
C VAL A 30 9.77 23.87 2.13
N PRO A 31 9.04 24.73 1.39
CA PRO A 31 7.70 25.10 1.78
C PRO A 31 6.82 23.84 1.78
N ALA A 32 6.18 23.55 2.93
CA ALA A 32 5.16 22.52 3.02
C ALA A 32 3.97 22.94 2.15
N LEU A 33 3.92 22.45 0.92
CA LEU A 33 2.71 22.47 0.12
C LEU A 33 1.74 21.47 0.75
N ALA A 34 0.93 21.94 1.69
CA ALA A 34 -0.28 21.26 2.12
C ALA A 34 -1.30 21.31 0.96
N GLN A 35 -1.03 20.53 -0.08
CA GLN A 35 -2.03 20.25 -1.10
C GLN A 35 -2.98 19.24 -0.46
N GLN A 36 -4.12 19.75 0.02
CA GLN A 36 -5.24 18.91 0.43
C GLN A 36 -5.51 17.89 -0.67
N SER A 37 -5.85 16.65 -0.29
CA SER A 37 -6.25 15.62 -1.24
C SER A 37 -7.19 16.16 -2.32
N VAL A 38 -6.88 15.88 -3.59
CA VAL A 38 -7.68 16.37 -4.72
C VAL A 38 -9.12 15.86 -4.56
N GLY A 39 -10.05 16.78 -4.27
CA GLY A 39 -11.45 16.47 -4.01
C GLY A 39 -11.79 15.95 -2.61
N GLY A 40 -10.86 15.99 -1.65
CA GLY A 40 -11.11 15.58 -0.26
C GLY A 40 -11.13 14.07 -0.02
N TRP A 41 -10.61 13.27 -0.96
CA TRP A 41 -10.57 11.80 -0.88
C TRP A 41 -9.24 11.29 -0.35
N ALA A 42 -9.29 10.41 0.64
CA ALA A 42 -8.14 9.65 1.13
C ALA A 42 -8.41 8.15 1.03
N GLY A 43 -7.39 7.40 0.68
CA GLY A 43 -7.40 5.95 0.70
C GLY A 43 -7.35 5.45 2.14
N THR A 44 -8.41 4.80 2.62
CA THR A 44 -8.45 4.29 4.00
C THR A 44 -7.99 2.85 4.12
N TRP A 45 -8.07 2.09 3.03
CA TRP A 45 -7.68 0.68 2.98
C TRP A 45 -7.38 0.32 1.52
N ALA A 46 -6.44 -0.59 1.32
CA ALA A 46 -6.23 -1.27 0.05
C ALA A 46 -5.62 -2.65 0.30
N ALA A 47 -5.77 -3.50 -0.72
CA ALA A 47 -5.00 -4.72 -0.87
C ALA A 47 -4.65 -4.88 -2.34
N ALA A 48 -3.36 -5.04 -2.63
CA ALA A 48 -2.89 -5.17 -4.00
C ALA A 48 -3.32 -6.53 -4.58
N PRO A 49 -4.05 -6.57 -5.72
CA PRO A 49 -4.35 -7.81 -6.40
C PRO A 49 -3.06 -8.53 -6.81
N ALA A 50 -2.98 -9.85 -6.58
CA ALA A 50 -1.76 -10.61 -6.80
C ALA A 50 -1.91 -11.74 -7.84
N ALA A 51 -3.08 -12.35 -7.94
CA ALA A 51 -3.29 -13.45 -8.88
C ALA A 51 -4.79 -13.67 -9.19
N GLY A 52 -5.05 -14.63 -10.07
CA GLY A 52 -6.36 -15.27 -10.21
C GLY A 52 -6.42 -16.52 -9.34
N VAL A 53 -7.53 -16.76 -8.63
CA VAL A 53 -7.68 -17.95 -7.78
C VAL A 53 -7.52 -19.22 -8.64
N ALA A 54 -6.62 -20.11 -8.22
CA ALA A 54 -6.36 -21.35 -8.93
C ALA A 54 -7.64 -22.19 -9.09
N ASN A 55 -7.76 -22.89 -10.22
CA ASN A 55 -8.89 -23.78 -10.52
C ASN A 55 -10.27 -23.10 -10.54
N THR A 56 -10.33 -21.81 -10.90
CA THR A 56 -11.59 -21.07 -11.10
C THR A 56 -11.80 -20.62 -12.56
N PRO A 57 -11.74 -21.52 -13.57
CA PRO A 57 -11.82 -21.13 -14.98
C PRO A 57 -13.16 -20.49 -15.37
N ASP A 58 -14.22 -20.75 -14.59
CA ASP A 58 -15.54 -20.13 -14.76
C ASP A 58 -15.76 -18.92 -13.82
N GLY A 59 -14.80 -18.62 -12.94
CA GLY A 59 -14.95 -17.68 -11.85
C GLY A 59 -15.91 -18.16 -10.76
N TYR A 60 -16.60 -17.22 -10.13
CA TYR A 60 -17.57 -17.47 -9.06
C TYR A 60 -19.00 -17.04 -9.45
N PRO A 61 -19.61 -17.65 -10.49
CA PRO A 61 -20.99 -17.32 -10.88
C PRO A 61 -21.98 -17.71 -9.78
N GLY A 62 -22.88 -16.80 -9.44
CA GLY A 62 -23.89 -16.97 -8.39
C GLY A 62 -23.37 -16.72 -6.96
N TYR A 63 -22.13 -16.25 -6.80
CA TYR A 63 -21.57 -15.99 -5.47
C TYR A 63 -21.85 -14.56 -5.02
N SER A 64 -22.25 -14.42 -3.76
CA SER A 64 -22.12 -13.18 -3.00
C SER A 64 -20.90 -13.29 -2.09
N ILE A 65 -19.89 -12.45 -2.32
CA ILE A 65 -18.62 -12.46 -1.59
C ILE A 65 -18.56 -11.21 -0.71
N ARG A 66 -18.50 -11.39 0.60
CA ARG A 66 -18.44 -10.34 1.63
C ARG A 66 -17.02 -10.23 2.16
N ASN A 67 -16.27 -9.29 1.60
CA ASN A 67 -14.93 -8.94 2.04
C ASN A 67 -15.01 -8.08 3.30
N VAL A 68 -14.32 -8.49 4.37
CA VAL A 68 -14.10 -7.65 5.56
C VAL A 68 -12.82 -6.86 5.35
N VAL A 69 -12.88 -5.53 5.45
CA VAL A 69 -11.72 -4.64 5.28
C VAL A 69 -11.61 -3.66 6.44
N HIS A 70 -10.40 -3.29 6.84
CA HIS A 70 -10.16 -2.50 8.05
C HIS A 70 -9.71 -1.06 7.72
N THR A 71 -10.42 -0.05 8.23
CA THR A 71 -10.22 1.35 7.85
C THR A 71 -9.16 2.03 8.71
N SER A 72 -8.15 2.65 8.09
CA SER A 72 -7.25 3.60 8.80
C SER A 72 -7.90 4.95 9.14
N VAL A 73 -8.72 5.51 8.24
CA VAL A 73 -9.35 6.83 8.41
C VAL A 73 -10.85 6.77 8.14
N GLY A 74 -11.60 7.59 8.88
CA GLY A 74 -13.05 7.72 8.71
C GLY A 74 -13.45 8.78 7.67
N GLY A 75 -14.73 8.75 7.27
CA GLY A 75 -15.31 9.71 6.34
C GLY A 75 -16.83 9.75 6.37
N GLY A 76 -17.41 10.69 5.62
CA GLY A 76 -18.87 10.79 5.43
C GLY A 76 -19.38 10.13 4.15
N ARG A 77 -18.47 9.84 3.23
CA ARG A 77 -18.75 9.17 1.95
C ARG A 77 -17.65 8.16 1.65
N ALA A 78 -18.01 7.14 0.90
CA ALA A 78 -17.12 6.07 0.48
C ALA A 78 -17.18 5.90 -1.04
N ARG A 79 -16.11 5.36 -1.62
CA ARG A 79 -16.13 4.76 -2.96
C ARG A 79 -15.20 3.56 -2.95
N ILE A 80 -15.56 2.54 -3.72
CA ILE A 80 -14.93 1.23 -3.67
C ILE A 80 -14.27 0.94 -5.02
N HIS A 81 -13.03 0.46 -4.98
CA HIS A 81 -12.31 -0.02 -6.15
C HIS A 81 -12.55 -1.52 -6.31
N LEU A 82 -13.02 -1.91 -7.48
CA LEU A 82 -13.14 -3.31 -7.89
C LEU A 82 -12.16 -3.61 -9.02
N SER A 83 -11.52 -4.78 -8.97
CA SER A 83 -10.44 -5.16 -9.87
C SER A 83 -10.73 -6.50 -10.56
N ASN A 84 -10.48 -6.51 -11.87
CA ASN A 84 -10.42 -7.71 -12.70
C ASN A 84 -9.01 -7.87 -13.30
N ALA A 85 -7.98 -7.42 -12.57
CA ALA A 85 -6.59 -7.38 -13.03
C ALA A 85 -6.05 -8.73 -13.53
N PHE A 86 -6.51 -9.84 -12.93
CA PHE A 86 -6.06 -11.20 -13.24
C PHE A 86 -7.17 -12.09 -13.81
N GLY A 87 -8.30 -11.51 -14.20
CA GLY A 87 -9.35 -12.23 -14.92
C GLY A 87 -8.97 -12.51 -16.37
N ALA A 88 -9.50 -13.61 -16.92
CA ALA A 88 -9.27 -13.99 -18.31
C ALA A 88 -10.32 -13.40 -19.27
N THR A 89 -11.51 -13.05 -18.77
CA THR A 89 -12.58 -12.41 -19.54
C THR A 89 -13.19 -11.27 -18.72
N ALA A 90 -14.16 -10.55 -19.29
CA ALA A 90 -14.86 -9.51 -18.56
C ALA A 90 -15.68 -10.11 -17.41
N VAL A 91 -15.62 -9.47 -16.23
CA VAL A 91 -16.47 -9.80 -15.09
C VAL A 91 -17.66 -8.86 -15.03
N THR A 92 -18.85 -9.41 -14.80
CA THR A 92 -20.01 -8.61 -14.44
C THR A 92 -20.11 -8.59 -12.92
N PHE A 93 -20.04 -7.41 -12.32
CA PHE A 93 -20.50 -7.20 -10.96
C PHE A 93 -21.97 -6.81 -11.03
N GLY A 94 -22.84 -7.64 -10.46
CA GLY A 94 -24.26 -7.35 -10.27
C GLY A 94 -24.44 -6.31 -9.17
N HIS A 95 -25.22 -6.63 -8.14
CA HIS A 95 -25.28 -5.76 -6.98
C HIS A 95 -23.96 -5.78 -6.19
N VAL A 96 -23.55 -4.60 -5.72
CA VAL A 96 -22.42 -4.42 -4.82
C VAL A 96 -22.87 -3.54 -3.66
N THR A 97 -22.49 -3.90 -2.45
CA THR A 97 -22.88 -3.16 -1.23
C THR A 97 -21.69 -2.89 -0.33
N VAL A 98 -21.81 -1.85 0.49
CA VAL A 98 -20.89 -1.56 1.60
C VAL A 98 -21.70 -1.33 2.88
N ALA A 99 -21.22 -1.85 4.01
CA ALA A 99 -21.80 -1.63 5.33
C ALA A 99 -20.70 -1.55 6.39
N VAL A 100 -21.01 -1.04 7.59
CA VAL A 100 -20.12 -1.14 8.75
C VAL A 100 -20.32 -2.52 9.38
N GLU A 101 -19.24 -3.23 9.71
CA GLU A 101 -19.33 -4.52 10.41
C GLU A 101 -19.87 -4.31 11.83
N ALA A 102 -20.83 -5.14 12.24
CA ALA A 102 -21.20 -5.30 13.64
C ALA A 102 -20.37 -6.40 14.31
N THR A 103 -20.42 -7.61 13.74
CA THR A 103 -19.62 -8.75 14.20
C THR A 103 -19.60 -9.84 13.13
N GLY A 104 -18.42 -10.31 12.76
CA GLY A 104 -18.26 -11.33 11.73
C GLY A 104 -18.92 -10.94 10.41
N ALA A 105 -19.89 -11.74 9.96
CA ALA A 105 -20.61 -11.45 8.74
C ALA A 105 -21.81 -10.49 8.95
N ASP A 106 -22.19 -10.13 10.18
CA ASP A 106 -23.32 -9.23 10.45
C ASP A 106 -22.93 -7.76 10.26
N ALA A 107 -23.77 -7.01 9.55
CA ALA A 107 -23.66 -5.56 9.40
C ALA A 107 -24.35 -4.82 10.56
N VAL A 108 -23.87 -3.62 10.88
CA VAL A 108 -24.60 -2.70 11.75
C VAL A 108 -25.91 -2.29 11.06
N PRO A 109 -27.08 -2.48 11.70
CA PRO A 109 -28.37 -2.16 11.10
C PRO A 109 -28.46 -0.72 10.58
N GLY A 110 -28.95 -0.55 9.35
CA GLY A 110 -29.13 0.75 8.71
C GLY A 110 -27.87 1.35 8.10
N THR A 111 -26.73 0.65 8.14
CA THR A 111 -25.47 1.11 7.51
C THR A 111 -25.27 0.58 6.10
N LEU A 112 -26.02 -0.44 5.67
CA LEU A 112 -25.87 -1.03 4.34
C LEU A 112 -26.25 -0.03 3.25
N ARG A 113 -25.38 0.12 2.25
CA ARG A 113 -25.61 0.96 1.07
C ARG A 113 -25.31 0.18 -0.20
N SER A 114 -26.20 0.25 -1.17
CA SER A 114 -25.94 -0.19 -2.54
C SER A 114 -25.00 0.78 -3.24
N LEU A 115 -24.05 0.23 -3.99
CA LEU A 115 -23.14 0.99 -4.84
C LEU A 115 -23.68 1.09 -6.26
N THR A 116 -23.25 2.13 -6.96
CA THR A 116 -23.54 2.35 -8.39
C THR A 116 -22.25 2.63 -9.15
N PHE A 117 -22.31 2.49 -10.48
CA PHE A 117 -21.21 2.75 -11.40
C PHE A 117 -21.73 3.58 -12.57
N GLY A 118 -21.42 4.87 -12.59
CA GLY A 118 -22.03 5.79 -13.57
C GLY A 118 -23.56 5.85 -13.44
N GLY A 119 -24.08 5.69 -12.22
CA GLY A 119 -25.52 5.63 -11.91
C GLY A 119 -26.18 4.27 -12.12
N ALA A 120 -25.49 3.28 -12.71
CA ALA A 120 -26.03 1.93 -12.91
C ALA A 120 -25.80 1.04 -11.68
N PRO A 121 -26.72 0.13 -11.33
CA PRO A 121 -26.59 -0.77 -10.18
C PRO A 121 -25.64 -1.95 -10.41
N SER A 122 -25.08 -2.08 -11.61
CA SER A 122 -24.20 -3.16 -12.05
C SER A 122 -23.17 -2.62 -13.05
N VAL A 123 -22.04 -3.30 -13.18
CA VAL A 123 -20.98 -2.91 -14.11
C VAL A 123 -20.28 -4.13 -14.72
N VAL A 124 -19.84 -3.98 -15.96
CA VAL A 124 -18.98 -4.95 -16.64
C VAL A 124 -17.56 -4.40 -16.66
N VAL A 125 -16.61 -5.14 -16.10
CA VAL A 125 -15.21 -4.76 -15.99
C VAL A 125 -14.40 -5.66 -16.93
N PRO A 126 -13.74 -5.11 -17.97
CA PRO A 126 -12.88 -5.88 -18.87
C PRO A 126 -11.76 -6.62 -18.13
N ASN A 127 -11.19 -7.64 -18.78
CA ASN A 127 -10.00 -8.31 -18.25
C ASN A 127 -8.83 -7.32 -18.11
N GLY A 128 -8.09 -7.41 -17.01
CA GLY A 128 -6.96 -6.50 -16.75
C GLY A 128 -7.37 -5.08 -16.32
N ALA A 129 -8.66 -4.80 -16.14
CA ALA A 129 -9.17 -3.47 -15.80
C ALA A 129 -9.64 -3.38 -14.35
N GLU A 130 -9.78 -2.14 -13.89
CA GLU A 130 -10.37 -1.79 -12.60
C GLU A 130 -11.51 -0.80 -12.80
N VAL A 131 -12.41 -0.72 -11.82
CA VAL A 131 -13.50 0.26 -11.80
C VAL A 131 -13.67 0.82 -10.40
N LEU A 132 -13.99 2.11 -10.34
CA LEU A 132 -14.31 2.83 -9.13
C LEU A 132 -15.82 3.06 -9.06
N SER A 133 -16.44 2.75 -7.92
CA SER A 133 -17.86 3.05 -7.71
C SER A 133 -18.12 4.56 -7.68
N ASP A 134 -19.36 4.94 -7.96
CA ASP A 134 -19.85 6.27 -7.60
C ASP A 134 -19.73 6.48 -6.08
N PRO A 135 -19.53 7.71 -5.59
CA PRO A 135 -19.51 7.99 -4.17
C PRO A 135 -20.86 7.73 -3.47
N VAL A 136 -20.84 7.00 -2.36
CA VAL A 136 -22.02 6.70 -1.55
C VAL A 136 -21.98 7.39 -0.18
N ASN A 137 -23.12 7.86 0.31
CA ASN A 137 -23.22 8.47 1.64
C ASN A 137 -23.28 7.39 2.71
N LEU A 138 -22.19 7.26 3.47
CA LEU A 138 -22.05 6.34 4.59
C LEU A 138 -21.05 6.94 5.58
N ARG A 139 -21.47 7.08 6.84
CA ARG A 139 -20.57 7.46 7.92
C ARG A 139 -19.66 6.27 8.23
N ILE A 140 -18.40 6.38 7.86
CA ILE A 140 -17.37 5.37 8.12
C ILE A 140 -16.53 5.83 9.32
N PRO A 141 -16.46 5.04 10.41
CA PRO A 141 -15.51 5.29 11.49
C PRO A 141 -14.06 5.06 11.02
N ALA A 142 -13.12 5.74 11.67
CA ALA A 142 -11.72 5.31 11.60
C ALA A 142 -11.55 4.06 12.47
N ASP A 143 -10.55 3.24 12.17
CA ASP A 143 -10.21 2.03 12.92
C ASP A 143 -11.43 1.09 13.07
N ALA A 144 -12.10 0.83 11.95
CA ALA A 144 -13.30 0.02 11.91
C ALA A 144 -13.33 -0.91 10.72
N ASN A 145 -14.04 -2.02 10.87
CA ASN A 145 -14.23 -2.95 9.78
C ASN A 145 -15.45 -2.58 8.94
N LEU A 146 -15.30 -2.70 7.62
CA LEU A 146 -16.37 -2.59 6.64
C LEU A 146 -16.61 -3.93 5.98
N LEU A 147 -17.87 -4.16 5.59
CA LEU A 147 -18.32 -5.29 4.80
C LEU A 147 -18.55 -4.81 3.38
N VAL A 148 -17.63 -5.14 2.46
CA VAL A 148 -17.78 -4.88 1.03
C VAL A 148 -18.25 -6.16 0.35
N THR A 149 -19.53 -6.20 -0.06
CA THR A 149 -20.11 -7.40 -0.67
C THR A 149 -20.29 -7.25 -2.17
N THR A 150 -19.73 -8.16 -2.97
CA THR A 150 -19.93 -8.23 -4.43
C THR A 150 -20.78 -9.44 -4.82
N TYR A 151 -21.74 -9.26 -5.73
CA TYR A 151 -22.42 -10.38 -6.41
C TYR A 151 -21.92 -10.53 -7.85
N VAL A 152 -21.57 -11.76 -8.25
CA VAL A 152 -21.13 -12.09 -9.61
C VAL A 152 -22.18 -13.00 -10.27
N PRO A 153 -23.07 -12.49 -11.15
CA PRO A 153 -24.18 -13.26 -11.70
C PRO A 153 -23.78 -14.27 -12.78
N THR A 154 -22.66 -14.03 -13.46
CA THR A 154 -22.27 -14.78 -14.66
C THR A 154 -20.81 -15.23 -14.58
N LYS A 155 -20.45 -16.21 -15.40
CA LYS A 155 -19.07 -16.67 -15.53
C LYS A 155 -18.16 -15.56 -16.04
N SER A 156 -16.93 -15.47 -15.54
CA SER A 156 -15.98 -14.39 -15.85
C SER A 156 -14.50 -14.78 -15.91
N GLY A 157 -14.18 -16.07 -15.76
CA GLY A 157 -12.79 -16.53 -15.64
C GLY A 157 -12.23 -16.41 -14.21
N PRO A 158 -10.93 -16.70 -14.04
CA PRO A 158 -10.28 -16.74 -12.74
C PRO A 158 -10.57 -15.51 -11.88
N VAL A 159 -10.89 -15.75 -10.61
CA VAL A 159 -11.25 -14.69 -9.66
C VAL A 159 -10.01 -13.90 -9.27
N THR A 160 -9.98 -12.60 -9.56
CA THR A 160 -8.91 -11.71 -9.09
C THR A 160 -8.94 -11.65 -7.56
N TYR A 161 -7.80 -11.90 -6.91
CA TYR A 161 -7.72 -11.92 -5.45
C TYR A 161 -6.37 -11.45 -4.90
N HIS A 162 -6.38 -11.14 -3.60
CA HIS A 162 -5.21 -10.92 -2.77
C HIS A 162 -5.06 -12.11 -1.78
N PRO A 163 -3.97 -12.90 -1.83
CA PRO A 163 -3.87 -14.18 -1.12
C PRO A 163 -3.70 -14.14 0.40
N ALA A 164 -3.18 -13.06 0.98
CA ALA A 164 -2.76 -13.02 2.38
C ALA A 164 -3.55 -11.97 3.18
N ALA A 165 -4.87 -12.11 3.26
CA ALA A 165 -5.70 -11.09 3.89
C ALA A 165 -5.41 -10.88 5.40
N SER A 166 -4.94 -11.93 6.07
CA SER A 166 -4.84 -11.96 7.54
C SER A 166 -6.14 -11.50 8.23
N GLN A 167 -7.28 -11.72 7.56
CA GLN A 167 -8.62 -11.34 7.97
C GLN A 167 -9.62 -12.35 7.41
N THR A 168 -10.65 -12.66 8.19
CA THR A 168 -11.72 -13.59 7.76
C THR A 168 -12.77 -12.83 6.98
N SER A 169 -12.98 -13.24 5.73
CA SER A 169 -14.08 -12.81 4.87
C SER A 169 -15.06 -13.96 4.67
N TYR A 170 -16.22 -13.68 4.06
CA TYR A 170 -17.31 -14.64 3.96
C TYR A 170 -17.88 -14.72 2.55
N PHE A 171 -18.52 -15.82 2.20
CA PHE A 171 -19.28 -15.91 0.96
C PHE A 171 -20.43 -16.89 1.05
N THR A 172 -21.34 -16.77 0.08
CA THR A 172 -22.43 -17.70 -0.16
C THR A 172 -22.58 -17.97 -1.64
N ARG A 173 -22.99 -19.19 -1.99
CA ARG A 173 -23.19 -19.65 -3.37
C ARG A 173 -24.67 -19.69 -3.76
N ALA A 174 -25.54 -19.20 -2.88
CA ALA A 174 -26.99 -19.32 -3.01
C ALA A 174 -27.63 -18.21 -3.86
N GLY A 175 -26.83 -17.39 -4.55
CA GLY A 175 -27.29 -16.27 -5.35
C GLY A 175 -26.96 -14.92 -4.71
N ASP A 176 -27.81 -13.94 -5.00
CA ASP A 176 -27.60 -12.56 -4.57
C ASP A 176 -28.14 -12.33 -3.16
N PHE A 177 -27.22 -12.21 -2.21
CA PHE A 177 -27.48 -11.89 -0.81
C PHE A 177 -26.85 -10.55 -0.40
N THR A 178 -26.42 -9.74 -1.37
CA THR A 178 -25.71 -8.48 -1.11
C THR A 178 -26.49 -7.50 -0.23
N ALA A 179 -27.81 -7.53 -0.29
CA ALA A 179 -28.71 -6.71 0.53
C ALA A 179 -28.98 -7.28 1.94
N SER A 180 -28.43 -8.44 2.31
CA SER A 180 -28.61 -9.03 3.64
C SER A 180 -27.71 -8.36 4.67
N GLU A 181 -28.27 -7.61 5.61
CA GLU A 181 -27.51 -7.14 6.77
C GLU A 181 -27.07 -8.29 7.68
N SER A 182 -27.87 -9.36 7.78
CA SER A 182 -27.50 -10.55 8.53
C SER A 182 -26.40 -11.34 7.81
N GLY A 183 -25.48 -11.86 8.61
CA GLY A 183 -24.46 -12.82 8.24
C GLY A 183 -24.99 -14.24 7.97
N ALA A 184 -26.23 -14.55 8.35
CA ALA A 184 -26.79 -15.91 8.26
C ALA A 184 -26.70 -16.57 6.88
N PRO A 185 -26.87 -15.86 5.74
CA PRO A 185 -26.69 -16.46 4.41
C PRO A 185 -25.24 -16.80 4.07
N TYR A 186 -24.27 -16.17 4.73
CA TYR A 186 -22.83 -16.29 4.46
C TYR A 186 -22.22 -17.44 5.27
N THR A 187 -22.48 -18.65 4.81
CA THR A 187 -22.12 -19.90 5.51
C THR A 187 -20.67 -20.35 5.32
N GLU A 188 -19.91 -19.70 4.43
CA GLU A 188 -18.53 -20.05 4.12
C GLU A 188 -17.58 -18.93 4.50
N GLN A 189 -16.39 -19.30 4.98
CA GLN A 189 -15.31 -18.38 5.34
C GLN A 189 -14.15 -18.50 4.36
N THR A 190 -13.41 -17.42 4.20
CA THR A 190 -12.19 -17.35 3.40
C THR A 190 -11.18 -16.40 4.05
N SER A 191 -9.90 -16.67 3.85
CA SER A 191 -8.79 -15.85 4.36
C SER A 191 -8.13 -15.01 3.25
N VAL A 192 -8.87 -14.72 2.18
CA VAL A 192 -8.41 -13.91 1.04
C VAL A 192 -9.44 -12.84 0.70
N TRP A 193 -8.99 -11.74 0.10
CA TRP A 193 -9.89 -10.73 -0.48
C TRP A 193 -10.08 -10.99 -1.97
N HIS A 194 -11.33 -10.97 -2.42
CA HIS A 194 -11.69 -11.16 -3.83
C HIS A 194 -12.24 -9.88 -4.42
N TYR A 195 -11.78 -9.54 -5.62
CA TYR A 195 -12.23 -8.42 -6.45
C TYR A 195 -12.15 -7.01 -5.85
N VAL A 196 -12.05 -6.82 -4.55
CA VAL A 196 -11.96 -5.50 -3.90
C VAL A 196 -10.48 -5.14 -3.73
N SER A 197 -10.05 -4.03 -4.33
CA SER A 197 -8.64 -3.58 -4.28
C SER A 197 -8.44 -2.32 -3.42
N GLY A 198 -9.50 -1.58 -3.12
CA GLY A 198 -9.37 -0.34 -2.35
C GLY A 198 -10.68 0.25 -1.84
N VAL A 199 -10.56 1.02 -0.77
CA VAL A 199 -11.63 1.88 -0.23
C VAL A 199 -11.08 3.29 -0.07
N ASP A 200 -11.72 4.25 -0.72
CA ASP A 200 -11.47 5.67 -0.46
C ASP A 200 -12.63 6.24 0.35
N VAL A 201 -12.30 7.15 1.25
CA VAL A 201 -13.27 7.92 2.03
C VAL A 201 -13.11 9.42 1.78
N GLN A 202 -14.23 10.12 1.77
CA GLN A 202 -14.25 11.59 1.74
C GLN A 202 -14.42 12.09 3.17
N GLY A 203 -13.43 12.81 3.70
CA GLY A 203 -13.37 13.12 5.13
C GLY A 203 -12.29 14.14 5.50
N GLY A 204 -11.89 14.12 6.78
CA GLY A 204 -10.93 15.07 7.36
C GLY A 204 -9.46 14.67 7.22
N ALA A 205 -9.16 13.52 6.60
CA ALA A 205 -7.78 13.09 6.37
C ALA A 205 -7.07 14.06 5.41
N GLU A 206 -5.85 14.44 5.75
CA GLU A 206 -5.06 15.39 4.96
C GLU A 206 -4.63 14.78 3.62
N ALA A 207 -4.29 13.49 3.62
CA ALA A 207 -3.78 12.73 2.48
C ALA A 207 -3.67 11.22 2.77
N THR A 208 -3.03 10.47 1.87
CA THR A 208 -2.78 9.03 1.96
C THR A 208 -1.27 8.71 1.96
N VAL A 209 -0.88 7.75 2.79
CA VAL A 209 0.41 7.07 2.80
C VAL A 209 0.22 5.67 2.21
N VAL A 210 1.02 5.30 1.22
CA VAL A 210 1.05 3.94 0.65
C VAL A 210 2.28 3.21 1.15
N THR A 211 2.12 1.97 1.61
CA THR A 211 3.21 1.09 2.01
C THR A 211 3.39 -0.02 0.96
N LEU A 212 4.39 0.12 0.09
CA LEU A 212 4.69 -0.85 -0.97
C LEU A 212 5.70 -1.87 -0.46
N GLY A 213 5.39 -3.15 -0.55
CA GLY A 213 6.33 -4.19 -0.14
C GLY A 213 5.89 -5.63 -0.39
N ASP A 214 6.65 -6.53 0.24
CA ASP A 214 6.46 -7.98 0.20
C ASP A 214 5.63 -8.50 1.40
N SER A 215 5.80 -9.79 1.75
CA SER A 215 5.18 -10.46 2.89
C SER A 215 5.40 -9.76 4.23
N ILE A 216 6.52 -9.06 4.41
CA ILE A 216 6.78 -8.28 5.62
C ILE A 216 5.79 -7.12 5.69
N THR A 217 5.52 -6.45 4.58
CA THR A 217 4.53 -5.37 4.52
C THR A 217 3.10 -5.89 4.50
N ASP A 218 2.87 -7.01 3.82
CA ASP A 218 1.58 -7.72 3.77
C ASP A 218 1.12 -8.19 5.16
N GLY A 219 2.08 -8.52 6.04
CA GLY A 219 1.83 -8.83 7.45
C GLY A 219 1.93 -10.31 7.83
N VAL A 220 2.68 -11.11 7.06
CA VAL A 220 2.93 -12.52 7.40
C VAL A 220 3.57 -12.61 8.79
N GLY A 221 3.05 -13.47 9.67
CA GLY A 221 3.51 -13.58 11.06
C GLY A 221 2.72 -12.72 12.05
N SER A 222 1.86 -11.81 11.56
CA SER A 222 0.90 -11.10 12.43
C SER A 222 -0.25 -12.01 12.87
N THR A 223 -0.82 -11.72 14.05
CA THR A 223 -2.00 -12.41 14.55
C THR A 223 -3.21 -12.16 13.63
N ALA A 224 -3.76 -13.25 13.07
CA ALA A 224 -4.88 -13.19 12.13
C ALA A 224 -6.10 -12.47 12.75
N GLY A 225 -6.65 -11.51 12.01
CA GLY A 225 -7.81 -10.72 12.41
C GLY A 225 -7.54 -9.63 13.45
N ALA A 226 -6.31 -9.52 13.96
CA ALA A 226 -5.96 -8.52 14.99
C ALA A 226 -5.53 -7.17 14.41
N ASN A 227 -5.27 -7.07 13.10
CA ASN A 227 -4.70 -5.88 12.45
C ASN A 227 -3.39 -5.41 13.09
N HIS A 228 -2.49 -6.37 13.35
CA HIS A 228 -1.18 -6.12 13.97
C HIS A 228 -0.04 -6.04 12.94
N ARG A 229 -0.32 -5.62 11.71
CA ARG A 229 0.69 -5.41 10.66
C ARG A 229 1.31 -4.03 10.87
N TRP A 230 2.55 -3.81 10.45
CA TRP A 230 3.18 -2.50 10.67
C TRP A 230 2.43 -1.32 9.99
N PRO A 231 1.73 -1.47 8.84
CA PRO A 231 0.91 -0.40 8.30
C PRO A 231 -0.32 -0.08 9.17
N ASP A 232 -0.90 -1.08 9.86
CA ASP A 232 -2.02 -0.86 10.79
C ASP A 232 -1.57 -0.06 12.02
N TYR A 233 -0.49 -0.50 12.68
CA TYR A 233 0.11 0.26 13.79
C TYR A 233 0.57 1.67 13.36
N LEU A 234 0.98 1.85 12.10
CA LEU A 234 1.26 3.19 11.57
C LEU A 234 -0.01 4.03 11.47
N ALA A 235 -1.14 3.46 11.03
CA ALA A 235 -2.42 4.14 11.01
C ALA A 235 -2.86 4.60 12.41
N ASP A 236 -2.69 3.75 13.42
CA ASP A 236 -3.01 4.08 14.82
C ASP A 236 -2.22 5.29 15.32
N ARG A 237 -0.91 5.29 15.05
CA ARG A 237 0.00 6.39 15.42
C ARG A 237 -0.33 7.71 14.70
N LEU A 238 -1.00 7.64 13.56
CA LEU A 238 -1.40 8.80 12.78
C LEU A 238 -2.70 9.44 13.28
N HIS A 239 -3.46 8.77 14.14
CA HIS A 239 -4.68 9.29 14.76
C HIS A 239 -5.65 9.94 13.75
N GLY A 240 -5.84 9.29 12.60
CA GLY A 240 -6.77 9.75 11.57
C GLY A 240 -6.23 10.85 10.63
N ARG A 241 -4.98 11.30 10.81
CA ARG A 241 -4.39 12.40 10.02
C ARG A 241 -4.15 12.04 8.55
N PHE A 242 -3.63 10.84 8.29
CA PHE A 242 -3.45 10.30 6.94
C PHE A 242 -4.10 8.93 6.84
N GLY A 243 -4.71 8.65 5.70
CA GLY A 243 -5.06 7.28 5.33
C GLY A 243 -3.78 6.47 5.13
N VAL A 244 -3.81 5.19 5.48
CA VAL A 244 -2.70 4.25 5.25
C VAL A 244 -3.23 3.10 4.40
N GLN A 245 -2.55 2.83 3.28
CA GLN A 245 -2.86 1.73 2.38
C GLN A 245 -1.72 0.73 2.32
N ASN A 246 -2.06 -0.55 2.50
CA ASN A 246 -1.13 -1.65 2.43
C ASN A 246 -1.07 -2.23 0.99
N ALA A 247 0.02 -1.94 0.29
CA ALA A 247 0.33 -2.52 -1.02
C ALA A 247 1.37 -3.66 -0.91
N GLY A 248 1.39 -4.36 0.22
CA GLY A 248 2.10 -5.60 0.45
C GLY A 248 1.59 -6.74 -0.44
N ILE A 249 2.49 -7.57 -0.94
CA ILE A 249 2.13 -8.87 -1.54
C ILE A 249 3.16 -9.90 -1.09
N SER A 250 2.71 -10.96 -0.42
CA SER A 250 3.60 -12.05 0.00
C SER A 250 4.42 -12.63 -1.16
N ALA A 251 5.72 -12.83 -0.91
CA ALA A 251 6.70 -13.30 -1.90
C ALA A 251 6.95 -12.38 -3.11
N ASN A 252 6.35 -11.17 -3.17
CA ASN A 252 6.59 -10.22 -4.26
C ASN A 252 8.06 -9.81 -4.34
N ARG A 253 8.47 -9.37 -5.53
CA ARG A 253 9.83 -8.92 -5.83
C ARG A 253 9.77 -7.56 -6.49
N LEU A 254 10.84 -6.78 -6.38
CA LEU A 254 11.03 -5.55 -7.15
C LEU A 254 11.13 -5.82 -8.65
N LEU A 255 11.91 -6.84 -9.03
CA LEU A 255 12.44 -6.97 -10.39
C LEU A 255 11.71 -7.99 -11.26
N LEU A 256 11.32 -9.12 -10.68
CA LEU A 256 10.87 -10.30 -11.40
C LEU A 256 9.50 -10.76 -10.94
N ASP A 257 8.65 -11.12 -11.88
CA ASP A 257 7.44 -11.87 -11.56
C ASP A 257 7.84 -13.28 -11.07
N VAL A 258 6.95 -13.92 -10.30
CA VAL A 258 7.09 -15.34 -9.93
C VAL A 258 5.93 -16.11 -10.57
N PRO A 259 6.09 -16.59 -11.83
CA PRO A 259 4.99 -17.14 -12.60
C PRO A 259 4.30 -18.33 -11.93
N GLY A 260 2.97 -18.37 -12.02
CA GLY A 260 2.18 -19.47 -11.45
C GLY A 260 2.07 -19.46 -9.92
N SER A 261 2.57 -18.42 -9.26
CA SER A 261 2.42 -18.22 -7.81
C SER A 261 1.39 -17.13 -7.48
N GLY A 262 1.06 -16.99 -6.20
CA GLY A 262 0.28 -15.87 -5.67
C GLY A 262 1.11 -14.59 -5.42
N ALA A 263 2.36 -14.51 -5.90
CA ALA A 263 3.29 -13.43 -5.55
C ALA A 263 3.10 -12.11 -6.33
N GLY A 264 2.08 -12.01 -7.18
CA GLY A 264 1.85 -10.78 -7.94
C GLY A 264 2.79 -10.57 -9.12
N GLN A 265 2.50 -9.51 -9.86
CA GLN A 265 3.45 -8.88 -10.76
C GLN A 265 4.52 -8.16 -9.92
N ASN A 266 5.74 -8.05 -10.42
CA ASN A 266 6.81 -7.34 -9.73
C ASN A 266 6.45 -5.88 -9.43
N ALA A 267 7.08 -5.32 -8.39
CA ALA A 267 6.76 -3.98 -7.88
C ALA A 267 6.88 -2.89 -8.96
N LEU A 268 7.85 -2.98 -9.87
CA LEU A 268 8.00 -2.02 -10.97
C LEU A 268 6.80 -2.05 -11.92
N SER A 269 6.32 -3.24 -12.27
CA SER A 269 5.16 -3.42 -13.15
C SER A 269 3.84 -2.95 -12.53
N ARG A 270 3.66 -3.15 -11.21
CA ARG A 270 2.43 -2.79 -10.49
C ARG A 270 2.43 -1.37 -9.91
N PHE A 271 3.51 -0.62 -10.06
CA PHE A 271 3.69 0.67 -9.37
C PHE A 271 2.61 1.72 -9.71
N ASP A 272 2.22 1.82 -10.99
CA ASP A 272 1.17 2.75 -11.39
C ASP A 272 -0.17 2.40 -10.73
N ARG A 273 -0.55 1.12 -10.76
CA ARG A 273 -1.78 0.59 -10.17
C ARG A 273 -1.82 0.76 -8.65
N ASP A 274 -0.78 0.27 -7.97
CA ASP A 274 -0.81 0.10 -6.51
C ASP A 274 -0.31 1.32 -5.73
N VAL A 275 0.29 2.32 -6.41
CA VAL A 275 0.81 3.53 -5.77
C VAL A 275 0.32 4.79 -6.46
N LEU A 276 0.62 4.97 -7.75
CA LEU A 276 0.36 6.25 -8.43
C LEU A 276 -1.13 6.52 -8.67
N GLY A 277 -1.94 5.46 -8.80
CA GLY A 277 -3.39 5.52 -8.95
C GLY A 277 -4.16 5.72 -7.65
N VAL A 278 -3.48 5.68 -6.50
CA VAL A 278 -4.13 5.75 -5.18
C VAL A 278 -4.65 7.15 -4.88
N GLY A 279 -5.91 7.24 -4.43
CA GLY A 279 -6.57 8.50 -4.08
C GLY A 279 -5.83 9.26 -2.99
N GLY A 280 -5.41 10.49 -3.28
CA GLY A 280 -4.81 11.40 -2.30
C GLY A 280 -3.41 10.97 -1.81
N VAL A 281 -2.72 10.06 -2.51
CA VAL A 281 -1.35 9.67 -2.17
C VAL A 281 -0.43 10.89 -2.18
N ARG A 282 0.31 11.06 -1.09
CA ARG A 282 1.38 12.06 -1.00
C ARG A 282 2.72 11.47 -0.55
N THR A 283 2.68 10.28 0.05
CA THR A 283 3.86 9.63 0.61
C THR A 283 3.82 8.14 0.32
N LEU A 284 4.95 7.63 -0.15
CA LEU A 284 5.24 6.22 -0.33
C LEU A 284 6.29 5.82 0.71
N ILE A 285 6.06 4.71 1.40
CA ILE A 285 7.09 3.98 2.13
C ILE A 285 7.34 2.69 1.36
N VAL A 286 8.56 2.47 0.88
CA VAL A 286 8.92 1.25 0.13
C VAL A 286 9.83 0.35 0.97
N LEU A 287 9.38 -0.88 1.22
CA LEU A 287 10.13 -1.97 1.85
C LEU A 287 9.94 -3.23 1.00
N GLU A 288 10.82 -3.42 0.04
CA GLU A 288 10.73 -4.49 -0.97
C GLU A 288 12.15 -4.84 -1.43
N GLY A 289 12.44 -6.10 -1.70
CA GLY A 289 13.73 -6.51 -2.27
C GLY A 289 14.38 -7.72 -1.59
N ILE A 290 13.90 -8.12 -0.41
CA ILE A 290 14.45 -9.32 0.27
C ILE A 290 14.16 -10.58 -0.54
N ASN A 291 13.01 -10.64 -1.22
CA ASN A 291 12.64 -11.73 -2.13
C ASN A 291 13.45 -11.73 -3.42
N ASP A 292 13.88 -10.56 -3.93
CA ASP A 292 14.84 -10.52 -5.03
C ASP A 292 16.13 -11.24 -4.69
N ILE A 293 16.59 -11.10 -3.44
CA ILE A 293 17.81 -11.69 -2.93
C ILE A 293 17.61 -13.19 -2.61
N GLN A 294 16.60 -13.52 -1.82
CA GLN A 294 16.47 -14.87 -1.22
C GLN A 294 15.80 -15.90 -2.13
N GLN A 295 14.93 -15.50 -3.06
CA GLN A 295 14.26 -16.45 -3.95
C GLN A 295 15.11 -16.76 -5.19
N ASP A 296 14.95 -17.98 -5.71
CA ASP A 296 15.51 -18.34 -7.02
C ASP A 296 14.77 -17.63 -8.18
N PRO A 297 15.50 -17.14 -9.20
CA PRO A 297 16.95 -16.96 -9.22
C PRO A 297 17.36 -15.84 -8.26
N HIS A 298 18.37 -16.09 -7.42
CA HIS A 298 18.92 -15.09 -6.50
C HIS A 298 19.45 -13.87 -7.24
N GLN A 299 19.15 -12.66 -6.73
CA GLN A 299 19.81 -11.43 -7.15
C GLN A 299 21.00 -11.15 -6.22
N THR A 300 22.22 -11.28 -6.74
CA THR A 300 23.47 -11.02 -6.01
C THR A 300 24.19 -9.74 -6.43
N ASP A 301 23.71 -9.05 -7.47
CA ASP A 301 24.15 -7.70 -7.83
C ASP A 301 23.23 -6.65 -7.17
N PRO A 302 23.69 -5.94 -6.13
CA PRO A 302 22.88 -4.90 -5.49
C PRO A 302 22.53 -3.74 -6.44
N ASN A 303 23.26 -3.55 -7.55
CA ASN A 303 22.96 -2.49 -8.51
C ASN A 303 21.61 -2.69 -9.21
N ALA A 304 21.18 -3.94 -9.42
CA ALA A 304 19.88 -4.23 -10.02
C ALA A 304 18.73 -3.70 -9.13
N ILE A 305 18.78 -4.03 -7.83
CA ILE A 305 17.78 -3.59 -6.83
C ILE A 305 17.82 -2.08 -6.65
N THR A 306 19.02 -1.50 -6.49
CA THR A 306 19.15 -0.05 -6.27
C THR A 306 18.77 0.78 -7.50
N SER A 307 18.97 0.25 -8.72
CA SER A 307 18.47 0.87 -9.95
C SER A 307 16.94 0.86 -10.01
N ALA A 308 16.28 -0.21 -9.56
CA ALA A 308 14.82 -0.26 -9.46
C ALA A 308 14.30 0.78 -8.45
N TYR A 309 14.93 0.94 -7.29
CA TYR A 309 14.56 2.02 -6.36
C TYR A 309 14.67 3.41 -6.99
N ARG A 310 15.74 3.70 -7.75
CA ARG A 310 15.86 4.98 -8.46
C ARG A 310 14.71 5.20 -9.44
N GLN A 311 14.25 4.15 -10.13
CA GLN A 311 13.11 4.23 -11.04
C GLN A 311 11.80 4.52 -10.30
N LEU A 312 11.52 3.81 -9.20
CA LEU A 312 10.33 4.04 -8.38
C LEU A 312 10.30 5.47 -7.83
N VAL A 313 11.43 5.93 -7.29
CA VAL A 313 11.56 7.29 -6.75
C VAL A 313 11.33 8.34 -7.84
N ALA A 314 11.97 8.18 -9.01
CA ALA A 314 11.79 9.13 -10.11
C ALA A 314 10.32 9.21 -10.58
N GLN A 315 9.63 8.06 -10.66
CA GLN A 315 8.21 8.01 -11.02
C GLN A 315 7.31 8.65 -9.95
N ALA A 316 7.58 8.41 -8.67
CA ALA A 316 6.86 9.03 -7.55
C ALA A 316 7.04 10.54 -7.53
N HIS A 317 8.28 11.03 -7.63
CA HIS A 317 8.60 12.45 -7.66
C HIS A 317 7.97 13.16 -8.85
N ALA A 318 7.87 12.51 -10.01
CA ALA A 318 7.15 13.05 -11.17
C ALA A 318 5.64 13.28 -10.91
N ARG A 319 5.07 12.63 -9.88
CA ARG A 319 3.69 12.84 -9.40
C ARG A 319 3.63 13.66 -8.10
N GLY A 320 4.75 14.21 -7.63
CA GLY A 320 4.81 14.98 -6.37
C GLY A 320 4.70 14.12 -5.10
N ILE A 321 4.92 12.81 -5.20
CA ILE A 321 4.84 11.87 -4.07
C ILE A 321 6.22 11.79 -3.40
N ARG A 322 6.27 12.03 -2.08
CA ARG A 322 7.46 11.82 -1.25
C ARG A 322 7.75 10.34 -1.08
N VAL A 323 9.02 9.92 -1.12
CA VAL A 323 9.42 8.53 -0.95
C VAL A 323 10.34 8.33 0.25
N LEU A 324 9.91 7.46 1.16
CA LEU A 324 10.68 6.94 2.28
C LEU A 324 11.22 5.55 1.91
N GLY A 325 12.54 5.37 2.00
CA GLY A 325 13.18 4.06 1.80
C GLY A 325 13.25 3.27 3.10
N GLY A 326 12.63 2.09 3.13
CA GLY A 326 12.74 1.13 4.22
C GLY A 326 13.92 0.18 4.01
N THR A 327 14.86 0.11 4.95
CA THR A 327 15.95 -0.88 4.88
C THR A 327 15.41 -2.31 5.03
N LEU A 328 15.92 -3.25 4.24
CA LEU A 328 15.59 -4.68 4.31
C LEU A 328 15.96 -5.24 5.70
N THR A 329 15.06 -5.97 6.36
CA THR A 329 15.29 -6.56 7.70
C THR A 329 16.33 -7.68 7.67
N PRO A 330 16.96 -8.03 8.80
CA PRO A 330 17.88 -9.16 8.87
C PRO A 330 17.14 -10.49 8.69
N PHE A 331 17.79 -11.48 8.08
CA PHE A 331 17.18 -12.79 7.78
C PHE A 331 18.07 -14.00 8.12
N LYS A 332 19.13 -13.81 8.92
CA LYS A 332 19.98 -14.93 9.36
C LYS A 332 19.18 -15.89 10.23
N GLY A 333 19.15 -17.14 9.79
CA GLY A 333 18.32 -18.20 10.38
C GLY A 333 17.22 -18.68 9.42
N TRP A 334 16.83 -17.87 8.43
CA TRP A 334 15.93 -18.30 7.35
C TRP A 334 16.60 -19.41 6.54
N GLY A 335 15.82 -20.39 6.06
CA GLY A 335 16.35 -21.64 5.50
C GLY A 335 17.27 -21.50 4.28
N VAL A 336 17.15 -20.40 3.53
CA VAL A 336 18.00 -20.10 2.35
C VAL A 336 19.08 -19.05 2.64
N TYR A 337 19.28 -18.67 3.91
CA TYR A 337 20.32 -17.72 4.28
C TYR A 337 21.71 -18.19 3.83
N ASP A 338 22.45 -17.29 3.20
CA ASP A 338 23.85 -17.45 2.82
C ASP A 338 24.59 -16.11 2.95
N GLU A 339 25.89 -16.17 3.18
CA GLU A 339 26.74 -14.98 3.37
C GLU A 339 26.77 -14.07 2.12
N THR A 340 26.65 -14.64 0.91
CA THR A 340 26.59 -13.87 -0.35
C THR A 340 25.30 -13.07 -0.46
N LEU A 341 24.19 -13.68 -0.07
CA LEU A 341 22.87 -13.05 -0.05
C LEU A 341 22.84 -11.94 1.01
N GLU A 342 23.41 -12.18 2.18
CA GLU A 342 23.55 -11.17 3.24
C GLU A 342 24.46 -10.00 2.84
N ALA A 343 25.55 -10.27 2.12
CA ALA A 343 26.39 -9.22 1.56
C ALA A 343 25.62 -8.32 0.58
N THR A 344 24.75 -8.93 -0.24
CA THR A 344 23.86 -8.18 -1.15
C THR A 344 22.86 -7.32 -0.38
N ARG A 345 22.18 -7.89 0.62
CA ARG A 345 21.24 -7.17 1.49
C ARG A 345 21.91 -5.98 2.18
N THR A 346 23.11 -6.19 2.73
CA THR A 346 23.89 -5.13 3.39
C THR A 346 24.27 -4.02 2.42
N ALA A 347 24.69 -4.36 1.19
CA ALA A 347 25.00 -3.36 0.16
C ALA A 347 23.76 -2.54 -0.26
N VAL A 348 22.60 -3.18 -0.42
CA VAL A 348 21.32 -2.49 -0.67
C VAL A 348 20.96 -1.57 0.48
N ASN A 349 21.08 -2.03 1.73
CA ASN A 349 20.80 -1.22 2.90
C ASN A 349 21.76 -0.03 3.06
N GLN A 350 23.04 -0.20 2.73
CA GLN A 350 23.99 0.90 2.68
C GLN A 350 23.57 1.95 1.64
N PHE A 351 23.14 1.52 0.46
CA PHE A 351 22.59 2.42 -0.55
C PHE A 351 21.37 3.19 -0.04
N ILE A 352 20.41 2.50 0.59
CA ILE A 352 19.20 3.14 1.13
C ILE A 352 19.58 4.26 2.12
N ARG A 353 20.53 3.98 3.02
CA ARG A 353 20.96 4.92 4.06
C ARG A 353 21.73 6.14 3.54
N THR A 354 22.50 6.01 2.47
CA THR A 354 23.55 6.98 2.12
C THR A 354 23.40 7.64 0.75
N SER A 355 22.58 7.08 -0.15
CA SER A 355 22.50 7.53 -1.54
C SER A 355 21.82 8.89 -1.75
N ASN A 356 21.04 9.36 -0.78
CA ASN A 356 20.13 10.52 -0.90
C ASN A 356 19.12 10.39 -2.06
N VAL A 357 18.82 9.17 -2.50
CA VAL A 357 17.76 8.90 -3.48
C VAL A 357 16.39 9.10 -2.84
N PHE A 358 16.22 8.66 -1.59
CA PHE A 358 14.97 8.80 -0.86
C PHE A 358 14.91 10.14 -0.12
N ASP A 359 13.69 10.67 0.08
CA ASP A 359 13.47 11.91 0.84
C ASP A 359 13.70 11.71 2.35
N ALA A 360 13.55 10.48 2.81
CA ALA A 360 13.90 10.04 4.16
C ALA A 360 14.11 8.51 4.19
N VAL A 361 14.70 8.02 5.27
CA VAL A 361 14.96 6.60 5.49
C VAL A 361 14.22 6.14 6.74
N VAL A 362 13.59 4.97 6.66
CA VAL A 362 13.10 4.23 7.81
C VAL A 362 14.01 3.01 7.99
N ASP A 363 14.85 3.05 9.03
CA ASP A 363 15.85 1.99 9.27
C ASP A 363 15.20 0.81 10.01
N PHE A 364 14.35 0.05 9.30
CA PHE A 364 13.71 -1.15 9.82
C PHE A 364 14.73 -2.24 10.24
N ASP A 365 15.88 -2.32 9.57
CA ASP A 365 16.98 -3.24 9.93
C ASP A 365 17.48 -2.94 11.34
N ALA A 366 17.83 -1.68 11.62
CA ALA A 366 18.24 -1.27 12.95
C ALA A 366 17.10 -1.35 13.98
N ALA A 367 15.84 -1.20 13.55
CA ALA A 367 14.69 -1.24 14.45
C ALA A 367 14.46 -2.63 15.05
N VAL A 368 14.69 -3.70 14.27
CA VAL A 368 14.32 -5.08 14.64
C VAL A 368 15.51 -6.02 14.88
N ARG A 369 16.73 -5.68 14.48
CA ARG A 369 17.89 -6.57 14.63
C ARG A 369 18.26 -6.83 16.09
N ASP A 370 18.79 -8.02 16.35
CA ASP A 370 19.37 -8.38 17.64
C ASP A 370 20.67 -7.60 17.86
N PRO A 371 20.85 -6.84 18.98
CA PRO A 371 22.11 -6.17 19.27
C PRO A 371 23.28 -7.14 19.51
N ALA A 372 23.03 -8.40 19.87
CA ALA A 372 24.06 -9.42 20.07
C ALA A 372 24.47 -10.15 18.78
N ASP A 373 23.58 -10.26 17.80
CA ASP A 373 23.86 -10.78 16.45
C ASP A 373 23.07 -9.95 15.41
N PRO A 374 23.61 -8.80 14.95
CA PRO A 374 22.88 -7.87 14.07
C PRO A 374 22.41 -8.42 12.73
N LEU A 375 22.83 -9.63 12.36
CA LEU A 375 22.36 -10.32 11.16
C LEU A 375 21.04 -11.08 11.40
N ARG A 376 20.61 -11.23 12.66
CA ARG A 376 19.35 -11.84 13.07
C ARG A 376 18.34 -10.78 13.50
N MET A 377 17.07 -11.11 13.34
CA MET A 377 16.00 -10.40 14.03
C MET A 377 16.07 -10.72 15.54
N LEU A 378 15.81 -9.73 16.39
CA LEU A 378 15.72 -9.94 17.83
C LEU A 378 14.63 -10.97 18.12
N PRO A 379 14.87 -12.02 18.93
CA PRO A 379 13.88 -13.08 19.16
C PRO A 379 12.51 -12.60 19.68
N ALA A 380 12.46 -11.46 20.37
CA ALA A 380 11.20 -10.86 20.84
C ALA A 380 10.36 -10.24 19.71
N TYR A 381 10.96 -9.97 18.55
CA TYR A 381 10.32 -9.39 17.37
C TYR A 381 10.11 -10.42 16.26
N ASP A 382 10.81 -11.54 16.31
CA ASP A 382 10.75 -12.63 15.34
C ASP A 382 9.48 -13.47 15.52
N SER A 383 8.80 -13.80 14.42
CA SER A 383 7.69 -14.75 14.43
C SER A 383 8.13 -16.19 14.76
N GLY A 384 9.44 -16.43 14.73
CA GLY A 384 10.10 -17.71 14.95
C GLY A 384 10.66 -18.33 13.67
N ASP A 385 10.38 -17.74 12.51
CA ASP A 385 10.87 -18.23 11.23
C ASP A 385 12.17 -17.55 10.76
N HIS A 386 12.59 -16.48 11.45
CA HIS A 386 13.81 -15.72 11.15
C HIS A 386 13.77 -14.89 9.86
N LEU A 387 12.58 -14.65 9.29
CA LEU A 387 12.36 -13.74 8.16
C LEU A 387 11.28 -12.71 8.47
N HIS A 388 10.15 -13.16 9.03
CA HIS A 388 8.99 -12.34 9.28
C HIS A 388 8.91 -11.87 10.74
N PRO A 389 8.60 -10.59 10.97
CA PRO A 389 8.25 -10.12 12.30
C PRO A 389 6.97 -10.77 12.83
N GLY A 390 6.88 -10.96 14.14
CA GLY A 390 5.61 -11.14 14.84
C GLY A 390 5.00 -9.80 15.25
N ASP A 391 3.87 -9.81 15.95
CA ASP A 391 3.13 -8.61 16.37
C ASP A 391 4.02 -7.53 17.01
N ALA A 392 4.88 -7.91 17.97
CA ALA A 392 5.78 -6.97 18.64
C ALA A 392 6.85 -6.39 17.69
N GLY A 393 7.30 -7.18 16.70
CA GLY A 393 8.23 -6.72 15.67
C GLY A 393 7.56 -5.74 14.71
N TYR A 394 6.30 -5.96 14.36
CA TYR A 394 5.53 -5.04 13.53
C TYR A 394 5.20 -3.73 14.23
N GLU A 395 4.84 -3.76 15.51
CA GLU A 395 4.69 -2.55 16.32
C GLU A 395 6.00 -1.76 16.37
N ARG A 396 7.13 -2.47 16.56
CA ARG A 396 8.46 -1.86 16.58
C ARG A 396 8.83 -1.22 15.23
N MET A 397 8.51 -1.87 14.12
CA MET A 397 8.70 -1.31 12.77
C MET A 397 7.87 -0.05 12.58
N ALA A 398 6.58 -0.09 12.93
CA ALA A 398 5.72 1.09 12.84
C ALA A 398 6.29 2.24 13.66
N ALA A 399 6.76 1.99 14.89
CA ALA A 399 7.38 3.00 15.75
C ALA A 399 8.66 3.64 15.17
N ALA A 400 9.36 2.97 14.26
CA ALA A 400 10.54 3.52 13.57
C ALA A 400 10.18 4.59 12.53
N VAL A 401 8.92 4.62 12.05
CA VAL A 401 8.45 5.64 11.12
C VAL A 401 8.31 6.98 11.86
N ARG A 402 9.06 7.97 11.41
CA ARG A 402 8.99 9.35 11.89
C ARG A 402 7.84 10.10 11.24
N LEU A 403 6.80 10.42 12.01
CA LEU A 403 5.55 11.00 11.49
C LEU A 403 5.72 12.40 10.88
N ASP A 404 6.75 13.15 11.31
CA ASP A 404 7.11 14.46 10.75
C ASP A 404 7.77 14.36 9.36
N ARG A 405 8.19 13.16 8.95
CA ARG A 405 8.76 12.88 7.63
C ARG A 405 7.72 12.44 6.61
N LEU A 406 6.54 12.03 7.07
CA LEU A 406 5.46 11.63 6.19
C LEU A 406 5.06 12.80 5.35
#